data_AF-A0A1U7DW65-F1
#
_entry.id   AF-A0A1U7DW65-F1
#
_cell.length_a   1.000
_cell.length_b   1.000
_cell.length_c   1.000
_cell.angle_alpha   90.00
_cell.angle_beta   90.00
_cell.angle_gamma   90.00
#
_symmetry.space_group_name_H-M   'P 1'
#
loop_
_entity.id
_entity.type
_entity.pdbx_description
1 polymer ?
#
loop_
_entity_poly.entity_id
_entity_poly.type
_entity_poly.pdbx_seq_one_letter_code
_entity_poly.pdbx_strand_id
1 'polypeptide(L)'
;MNDNFTNEFFGIGIQNGKTPENLGVLWRSAQNLGASFIFTIGNRYAKQACDTHNAVKAMPYFHYENFDEFYKNLPKGARLVGVELTEEAEPLETFHHPRRCVYLLGAEDHGLSKQAIKKSHFLVKFKSELSLNVSVAGSIVMYDRGIDKPRS
;
A
#
# COMPACT_ATOMS: atom_id res chain seq x y z
N MET A 1 -8.78 15.93 -7.96
CA MET A 1 -10.07 15.43 -8.50
C MET A 1 -9.79 14.06 -9.09
N ASN A 2 -10.56 13.03 -8.74
CA ASN A 2 -10.49 11.76 -9.47
C ASN A 2 -11.15 12.00 -10.83
N ASP A 3 -10.34 12.03 -11.88
CA ASP A 3 -10.82 12.11 -13.25
C ASP A 3 -11.25 10.71 -13.71
N ASN A 4 -12.55 10.44 -13.70
CA ASN A 4 -13.11 9.15 -14.11
C ASN A 4 -12.99 8.90 -15.63
N PHE A 5 -12.51 9.86 -16.41
CA PHE A 5 -12.11 9.67 -17.81
C PHE A 5 -10.67 9.15 -17.93
N THR A 6 -9.88 9.25 -16.86
CA THR A 6 -8.58 8.57 -16.74
C THR A 6 -8.76 7.21 -16.06
N ASN A 7 -8.45 6.13 -16.77
CA ASN A 7 -8.53 4.75 -16.24
C ASN A 7 -7.35 4.42 -15.29
N GLU A 8 -7.02 5.32 -14.36
CA GLU A 8 -5.91 5.16 -13.42
C GLU A 8 -6.37 5.36 -11.98
N PHE A 9 -6.05 4.41 -11.10
CA PHE A 9 -6.21 4.58 -9.66
C PHE A 9 -5.24 3.67 -8.92
N PHE A 10 -4.95 4.03 -7.68
CA PHE A 10 -4.29 3.10 -6.78
C PHE A 10 -4.82 3.21 -5.35
N GLY A 11 -4.82 2.07 -4.66
CA GLY A 11 -5.00 2.01 -3.22
C GLY A 11 -3.71 1.56 -2.54
N ILE A 12 -3.57 1.88 -1.26
CA ILE A 12 -2.46 1.38 -0.44
C ILE A 12 -2.96 0.92 0.93
N GLY A 13 -2.40 -0.17 1.42
CA GLY A 13 -2.77 -0.68 2.72
C GLY A 13 -1.72 -1.59 3.31
N ILE A 14 -1.97 -1.97 4.56
CA ILE A 14 -1.03 -2.73 5.37
C ILE A 14 -1.70 -3.96 5.97
N GLN A 15 -0.99 -5.08 5.94
CA GLN A 15 -1.35 -6.30 6.64
C GLN A 15 -0.72 -6.31 8.03
N ASN A 16 -1.53 -6.52 9.07
CA ASN A 16 -1.09 -6.69 10.46
C ASN A 16 -0.27 -5.53 11.03
N GLY A 17 -0.60 -4.28 10.66
CA GLY A 17 0.05 -3.09 11.23
C GLY A 17 -0.06 -3.05 12.77
N LYS A 18 1.06 -2.82 13.47
CA LYS A 18 1.12 -2.83 14.95
C LYS A 18 0.94 -1.45 15.57
N THR A 19 1.66 -0.44 15.07
CA THR A 19 1.73 0.87 15.74
C THR A 19 0.84 1.89 15.03
N PRO A 20 -0.04 2.60 15.79
CA PRO A 20 -0.85 3.68 15.22
C PRO A 20 -0.03 4.81 14.59
N GLU A 21 1.18 5.05 15.08
CA GLU A 21 2.11 6.08 14.58
C GLU A 21 2.51 5.82 13.12
N ASN A 22 2.95 4.60 12.81
CA ASN A 22 3.30 4.20 11.44
C ASN A 22 2.11 4.30 10.49
N LEU A 23 0.93 3.93 10.98
CA LEU A 23 -0.32 4.04 10.23
C LEU A 23 -0.64 5.51 9.91
N GLY A 24 -0.53 6.41 10.89
CA GLY A 24 -0.76 7.84 10.69
C GLY A 24 0.18 8.46 9.64
N VAL A 25 1.47 8.12 9.69
CA VAL A 25 2.46 8.59 8.70
C VAL A 25 2.12 8.04 7.30
N LEU A 26 1.81 6.74 7.20
CA LEU A 26 1.44 6.12 5.92
C LEU A 26 0.18 6.75 5.31
N TRP A 27 -0.86 7.01 6.11
CA TRP A 27 -2.09 7.66 5.65
C TRP A 27 -1.85 9.09 5.20
N ARG A 28 -1.01 9.83 5.93
CA ARG A 28 -0.61 11.18 5.52
C ARG A 28 0.13 11.14 4.19
N SER A 29 1.07 10.23 3.99
CA SER A 29 1.76 10.05 2.71
C SER A 29 0.79 9.67 1.60
N ALA A 30 -0.14 8.75 1.86
CA ALA A 30 -1.15 8.31 0.90
C ALA A 30 -2.05 9.46 0.44
N GLN A 31 -2.49 10.30 1.37
CA GLN A 31 -3.27 11.49 1.04
C GLN A 31 -2.48 12.49 0.19
N ASN A 32 -1.22 12.75 0.54
CA ASN A 32 -0.40 13.74 -0.17
C ASN A 32 0.11 13.24 -1.54
N LEU A 33 0.22 11.93 -1.73
CA LEU A 33 0.73 11.30 -2.94
C LEU A 33 -0.38 10.75 -3.86
N GLY A 34 -1.64 11.08 -3.57
CA GLY A 34 -2.75 10.85 -4.49
C GLY A 34 -3.36 9.45 -4.46
N ALA A 35 -3.24 8.71 -3.35
CA ALA A 35 -3.95 7.45 -3.19
C ALA A 35 -5.46 7.66 -3.25
N SER A 36 -6.16 6.75 -3.93
CA SER A 36 -7.62 6.82 -4.08
C SER A 36 -8.36 6.27 -2.87
N PHE A 37 -7.75 5.32 -2.14
CA PHE A 37 -8.26 4.77 -0.90
C PHE A 37 -7.15 4.11 -0.08
N ILE A 38 -7.43 3.93 1.21
CA ILE A 38 -6.54 3.25 2.15
C ILE A 38 -7.24 2.07 2.82
N PHE A 39 -6.46 1.08 3.27
CA PHE A 39 -7.05 -0.07 3.96
C PHE A 39 -6.11 -0.77 4.96
N THR A 40 -6.69 -1.46 5.93
CA THR A 40 -5.98 -2.36 6.85
C THR A 40 -6.50 -3.79 6.73
N ILE A 41 -5.63 -4.76 6.98
CA ILE A 41 -5.98 -6.17 7.10
C ILE A 41 -5.55 -6.67 8.49
N GLY A 42 -6.46 -7.32 9.23
CA GLY A 42 -6.20 -7.88 10.55
C GLY A 42 -6.38 -6.83 11.65
N ASN A 43 -5.31 -6.09 11.99
CA ASN A 43 -5.37 -5.09 13.05
C ASN A 43 -6.07 -3.82 12.59
N ARG A 44 -7.12 -3.41 13.31
CA ARG A 44 -7.77 -2.12 13.09
C ARG A 44 -6.85 -0.97 13.46
N TYR A 45 -6.94 0.12 12.69
CA TYR A 45 -6.42 1.40 13.12
C TYR A 45 -7.18 1.88 14.38
N ALA A 46 -6.48 1.94 15.51
CA ALA A 46 -6.98 2.59 16.72
C ALA A 46 -6.63 4.09 16.65
N LYS A 47 -7.64 4.96 16.67
CA LYS A 47 -7.45 6.42 16.72
C LYS A 47 -6.53 6.79 17.89
N GLN A 48 -5.43 7.48 17.62
CA GLN A 48 -4.64 8.14 18.67
C GLN A 48 -5.17 9.55 18.95
N ALA A 49 -5.00 10.03 20.19
CA ALA A 49 -5.35 11.40 20.58
C ALA A 49 -4.44 12.46 19.92
N CYS A 50 -3.27 12.07 19.39
CA CYS A 50 -2.38 12.92 18.58
C CYS A 50 -2.76 13.00 17.10
N ASP A 51 -3.88 12.39 16.70
CA ASP A 51 -4.38 12.36 15.33
C ASP A 51 -5.05 13.72 14.98
N THR A 52 -4.25 14.78 15.02
CA THR A 52 -4.63 16.18 14.76
C THR A 52 -4.94 16.46 13.29
N HIS A 53 -4.73 15.48 12.40
CA HIS A 53 -5.05 15.62 10.98
C HIS A 53 -5.98 14.50 10.51
N ASN A 54 -7.19 14.92 10.12
CA ASN A 54 -8.35 14.17 9.64
C ASN A 54 -8.12 13.25 8.41
N ALA A 55 -6.94 12.66 8.18
CA ALA A 55 -6.62 11.87 7.00
C ALA A 55 -7.62 10.71 6.78
N VAL A 56 -7.96 9.97 7.85
CA VAL A 56 -8.97 8.89 7.81
C VAL A 56 -10.39 9.42 7.54
N LYS A 57 -10.68 10.71 7.82
CA LYS A 57 -11.96 11.33 7.45
C LYS A 57 -11.97 11.89 6.03
N ALA A 58 -10.80 12.17 5.46
CA ALA A 58 -10.66 12.83 4.16
C ALA A 58 -10.56 11.84 2.99
N MET A 59 -10.24 10.57 3.25
CA MET A 59 -10.04 9.53 2.25
C MET A 59 -10.82 8.26 2.61
N PRO A 60 -11.39 7.52 1.64
CA PRO A 60 -12.04 6.24 1.91
C PRO A 60 -11.10 5.28 2.63
N TYR A 61 -11.53 4.80 3.79
CA TYR A 61 -10.81 3.84 4.61
C TYR A 61 -11.59 2.54 4.72
N PHE A 62 -10.96 1.45 4.32
CA PHE A 62 -11.51 0.10 4.43
C PHE A 62 -10.77 -0.71 5.48
N HIS A 63 -11.48 -1.65 6.09
CA HIS A 63 -10.88 -2.58 7.03
C HIS A 63 -11.37 -3.99 6.71
N TYR A 64 -10.44 -4.93 6.66
CA TYR A 64 -10.69 -6.34 6.44
C TYR A 64 -10.15 -7.14 7.62
N GLU A 65 -10.89 -8.16 8.05
CA GLU A 65 -10.48 -9.00 9.17
C GLU A 65 -9.29 -9.89 8.80
N ASN A 66 -9.22 -10.33 7.54
CA ASN A 66 -8.16 -11.21 7.05
C ASN A 66 -7.88 -11.00 5.55
N PHE A 67 -6.79 -11.62 5.09
CA PHE A 67 -6.32 -11.45 3.71
C PHE A 67 -7.32 -12.00 2.68
N ASP A 68 -8.02 -13.10 2.99
CA ASP A 68 -8.98 -13.69 2.06
C ASP A 68 -10.20 -12.78 1.83
N GLU A 69 -10.67 -12.09 2.88
CA GLU A 69 -11.72 -11.09 2.77
C GLU A 69 -11.27 -9.90 1.91
N PHE A 70 -10.07 -9.37 2.17
CA PHE A 70 -9.46 -8.33 1.33
C PHE A 70 -9.38 -8.77 -0.13
N TYR A 71 -8.84 -9.97 -0.38
CA TYR A 71 -8.60 -10.46 -1.74
C TYR A 71 -9.89 -10.67 -2.53
N LYS A 72 -10.97 -11.12 -1.87
CA LYS A 72 -12.31 -11.23 -2.47
C LYS A 72 -12.88 -9.87 -2.89
N ASN A 73 -12.55 -8.81 -2.14
CA ASN A 73 -13.01 -7.44 -2.37
C ASN A 73 -12.02 -6.60 -3.19
N LEU A 74 -10.96 -7.19 -3.74
CA LEU A 74 -10.02 -6.47 -4.60
C LEU A 74 -10.79 -5.85 -5.79
N PRO A 75 -10.62 -4.53 -6.07
CA PRO A 75 -11.31 -3.88 -7.17
C PRO A 75 -11.11 -4.63 -8.49
N LYS A 76 -12.19 -4.80 -9.25
CA LYS A 76 -12.14 -5.55 -10.51
C LYS A 76 -11.17 -4.90 -11.49
N GLY A 77 -10.24 -5.71 -12.01
CA GLY A 77 -9.21 -5.25 -12.93
C GLY A 77 -8.03 -4.52 -12.28
N ALA A 78 -7.98 -4.41 -10.95
CA ALA A 78 -6.79 -3.94 -10.24
C ALA A 78 -5.79 -5.07 -10.02
N ARG A 79 -4.49 -4.76 -10.15
CA ARG A 79 -3.39 -5.67 -9.84
C ARG A 79 -2.94 -5.47 -8.40
N LEU A 80 -2.83 -6.56 -7.65
CA LEU A 80 -2.21 -6.56 -6.32
C LEU A 80 -0.68 -6.50 -6.46
N VAL A 81 -0.06 -5.49 -5.86
CA VAL A 81 1.40 -5.31 -5.83
C VAL A 81 1.86 -5.41 -4.38
N GLY A 82 2.59 -6.48 -4.06
CA GLY A 82 3.20 -6.64 -2.74
C GLY A 82 4.51 -5.87 -2.65
N VAL A 83 4.72 -5.15 -1.55
CA VAL A 83 5.98 -4.46 -1.27
C VAL A 83 6.73 -5.32 -0.24
N GLU A 84 7.74 -6.04 -0.70
CA GLU A 84 8.47 -6.99 0.14
C GLU A 84 9.90 -7.21 -0.36
N LEU A 85 10.83 -7.38 0.58
CA LEU A 85 12.23 -7.66 0.27
C LEU A 85 12.42 -9.16 0.02
N THR A 86 12.05 -9.62 -1.19
CA THR A 86 12.31 -11.00 -1.64
C THR A 86 13.27 -11.05 -2.83
N GLU A 87 13.89 -12.21 -3.07
CA GLU A 87 14.72 -12.42 -4.26
C GLU A 87 13.91 -12.27 -5.55
N GLU A 88 12.68 -12.77 -5.54
CA GLU A 88 11.72 -12.74 -6.65
C GLU A 88 11.13 -11.35 -6.93
N ALA A 89 11.29 -10.39 -6.00
CA ALA A 89 10.76 -9.04 -6.18
C ALA A 89 11.53 -8.24 -7.24
N GLU A 90 10.78 -7.54 -8.09
CA GLU A 90 11.30 -6.67 -9.13
C GLU A 90 11.84 -5.36 -8.52
N PRO A 91 12.96 -4.81 -9.03
CA PRO A 91 13.45 -3.51 -8.60
C PRO A 91 12.45 -2.39 -8.94
N LEU A 92 12.07 -1.61 -7.93
CA LEU A 92 11.14 -0.49 -8.03
C LEU A 92 11.62 0.56 -9.05
N GLU A 93 12.93 0.76 -9.14
CA GLU A 93 13.57 1.70 -10.05
C GLU A 93 13.16 1.43 -11.52
N THR A 94 13.01 0.17 -11.89
CA THR A 94 12.63 -0.28 -13.24
C THR A 94 11.19 -0.78 -13.34
N PHE A 95 10.44 -0.79 -12.25
CA PHE A 95 9.10 -1.35 -12.21
C PHE A 95 8.09 -0.46 -12.94
N HIS A 96 7.31 -1.04 -13.84
CA HIS A 96 6.21 -0.34 -14.51
C HIS A 96 4.93 -0.52 -13.71
N HIS A 97 4.59 0.50 -12.91
CA HIS A 97 3.38 0.47 -12.10
C HIS A 97 2.13 0.23 -12.95
N PRO A 98 1.26 -0.73 -12.56
CA PRO A 98 0.01 -0.93 -13.27
C PRO A 98 -0.88 0.31 -13.14
N ARG A 99 -1.60 0.65 -14.21
CA ARG A 99 -2.57 1.77 -14.19
C ARG A 99 -3.58 1.63 -13.06
N ARG A 100 -4.06 0.41 -12.80
CA ARG A 100 -4.99 0.11 -11.70
C ARG A 100 -4.36 -0.89 -10.78
N CYS A 101 -3.96 -0.48 -9.58
CA CYS A 101 -3.34 -1.39 -8.63
C CYS A 101 -3.70 -1.12 -7.18
N VAL A 102 -3.38 -2.10 -6.35
CA VAL A 102 -3.46 -1.97 -4.89
C VAL A 102 -2.11 -2.39 -4.35
N TYR A 103 -1.42 -1.48 -3.65
CA TYR A 103 -0.17 -1.78 -2.96
C TYR A 103 -0.47 -2.36 -1.59
N LEU A 104 0.18 -3.48 -1.28
CA LEU A 104 0.06 -4.15 0.01
C LEU A 104 1.41 -4.19 0.70
N LEU A 105 1.46 -3.62 1.90
CA LEU A 105 2.62 -3.57 2.77
C LEU A 105 2.52 -4.63 3.87
N GLY A 106 3.66 -5.24 4.20
CA GLY A 106 3.80 -6.16 5.33
C GLY A 106 3.96 -5.47 6.68
N ALA A 107 3.81 -6.22 7.77
CA ALA A 107 4.11 -5.73 9.11
C ALA A 107 5.64 -5.68 9.33
N GLU A 108 6.12 -4.79 10.19
CA GLU A 108 7.56 -4.61 10.44
C GLU A 108 8.28 -5.89 10.91
N ASP A 109 7.60 -6.73 11.69
CA ASP A 109 8.21 -7.93 12.29
C ASP A 109 8.15 -9.18 11.40
N HIS A 110 7.13 -9.27 10.54
CA HIS A 110 6.81 -10.52 9.82
C HIS A 110 6.69 -10.35 8.31
N GLY A 111 6.76 -9.11 7.81
CA GLY A 111 6.52 -8.79 6.41
C GLY A 111 5.10 -9.16 5.96
N LEU A 112 4.98 -9.44 4.66
CA LEU A 112 3.80 -10.00 4.04
C LEU A 112 3.65 -11.48 4.40
N SER A 113 2.40 -11.89 4.63
CA SER A 113 2.10 -13.32 4.75
C SER A 113 2.47 -14.07 3.47
N LYS A 114 2.87 -15.35 3.59
CA LYS A 114 3.14 -16.23 2.42
C LYS A 114 1.96 -16.26 1.43
N GLN A 115 0.75 -16.18 1.95
CA GLN A 115 -0.48 -16.09 1.16
C GLN A 115 -0.53 -14.80 0.34
N ALA A 116 -0.23 -13.65 0.97
CA ALA A 116 -0.18 -12.37 0.29
C ALA A 116 0.90 -12.33 -0.79
N ILE A 117 2.09 -12.86 -0.50
CA ILE A 117 3.19 -12.98 -1.47
C ILE A 117 2.73 -13.79 -2.70
N LYS A 118 2.21 -15.00 -2.48
CA LYS A 118 1.76 -15.90 -3.55
C LYS A 118 0.60 -15.35 -4.39
N LYS A 119 -0.27 -14.53 -3.80
CA LYS A 119 -1.45 -13.97 -4.45
C LYS A 119 -1.20 -12.60 -5.07
N SER A 120 -0.06 -11.99 -4.80
CA SER A 120 0.35 -10.74 -5.43
C SER A 120 0.68 -11.00 -6.89
N HIS A 121 0.26 -10.09 -7.77
CA HIS A 121 0.56 -10.19 -9.20
C HIS A 121 1.99 -9.74 -9.49
N PHE A 122 2.49 -8.84 -8.65
CA PHE A 122 3.85 -8.33 -8.69
C PHE A 122 4.37 -8.21 -7.26
N LEU A 123 5.65 -8.41 -7.09
CA LEU A 123 6.39 -8.09 -5.87
C LEU A 123 7.41 -7.05 -6.23
N VAL A 124 7.51 -5.99 -5.44
CA VAL A 124 8.48 -4.91 -5.66
C VAL A 124 9.37 -4.73 -4.45
N LYS A 125 10.63 -4.45 -4.71
CA LYS A 125 11.64 -4.06 -3.72
C LYS A 125 12.39 -2.84 -4.21
N PHE A 126 13.00 -2.10 -3.30
CA PHE A 126 13.94 -1.03 -3.62
C PHE A 126 15.27 -1.31 -2.94
N LYS A 127 16.35 -0.67 -3.40
CA LYS A 127 17.68 -0.89 -2.82
C LYS A 127 17.76 -0.44 -1.36
N SER A 128 17.87 -1.39 -0.44
CA SER A 128 18.18 -1.16 0.97
C SER A 128 19.03 -2.30 1.53
N GLU A 129 19.86 -2.02 2.55
CA GLU A 129 20.67 -3.05 3.23
C GLU A 129 19.83 -3.87 4.21
N LEU A 130 18.86 -3.23 4.86
CA LEU A 130 17.93 -3.82 5.82
C LEU A 130 16.49 -3.44 5.45
N SER A 131 15.52 -4.09 6.07
CA SER A 131 14.11 -3.71 5.97
C SER A 131 13.91 -2.29 6.49
N LEU A 132 13.21 -1.46 5.72
CA LEU A 132 12.81 -0.13 6.15
C LEU A 132 11.53 -0.20 6.98
N ASN A 133 11.30 0.84 7.77
CA ASN A 133 10.00 1.10 8.37
C ASN A 133 8.90 1.08 7.29
N VAL A 134 7.76 0.46 7.62
CA VAL A 134 6.67 0.22 6.67
C VAL A 134 6.07 1.50 6.09
N SER A 135 5.99 2.57 6.88
CA SER A 135 5.46 3.85 6.42
C SER A 135 6.41 4.54 5.43
N VAL A 136 7.72 4.37 5.63
CA VAL A 136 8.77 4.84 4.73
C VAL A 136 8.73 4.06 3.42
N ALA A 137 8.67 2.73 3.49
CA ALA A 137 8.55 1.87 2.31
C ALA A 137 7.32 2.22 1.47
N GLY A 138 6.16 2.41 2.11
CA GLY A 138 4.95 2.86 1.43
C GLY A 138 5.10 4.24 0.78
N SER A 139 5.74 5.18 1.47
CA SER A 139 6.00 6.52 0.94
C SER A 139 6.92 6.50 -0.28
N ILE A 140 7.97 5.68 -0.28
CA ILE A 140 8.88 5.49 -1.42
C ILE A 140 8.13 4.95 -2.63
N VAL A 141 7.31 3.90 -2.45
CA VAL A 141 6.55 3.29 -3.54
C VAL A 141 5.54 4.27 -4.15
N MET A 142 4.85 5.05 -3.32
CA MET A 142 3.91 6.06 -3.80
C MET A 142 4.60 7.24 -4.49
N TYR A 143 5.77 7.66 -3.98
CA TYR A 143 6.59 8.68 -4.63
C TYR A 143 7.07 8.20 -5.99
N ASP A 144 7.60 6.97 -6.07
CA ASP A 144 8.06 6.36 -7.31
C ASP A 144 6.93 6.25 -8.34
N ARG A 145 5.72 5.89 -7.89
CA ARG A 145 4.53 5.93 -8.73
C ARG A 145 4.24 7.33 -9.28
N GLY A 146 4.47 8.38 -8.50
CA GLY A 146 4.25 9.76 -8.92
C GLY A 146 5.24 10.28 -9.97
N ILE A 147 6.36 9.58 -10.19
CA ILE A 147 7.32 9.91 -11.23
C ILE A 147 6.78 9.46 -12.60
N ASP A 148 7.12 10.22 -13.64
CA ASP A 148 6.77 9.91 -15.04
C ASP A 148 7.54 8.68 -15.54
N LYS A 149 7.01 7.50 -15.21
CA LYS A 149 7.46 6.19 -15.67
C LYS A 149 6.39 5.53 -16.54
N PRO A 150 6.77 4.72 -17.55
CA PRO A 150 5.81 3.93 -18.30
C PRO A 150 4.92 3.09 -17.37
N ARG A 151 3.62 3.09 -17.65
CA ARG A 151 2.62 2.30 -16.91
C ARG A 151 2.35 0.97 -17.61
N SER A 152 2.11 -0.08 -16.83
CA SER A 152 1.63 -1.38 -17.34
C SER A 152 0.10 -1.53 -17.29
#